data_AF-A0A433I9R7-F1
#
_entry.id   AF-A0A433I9R7-F1
#
_cell.length_a   1.000
_cell.length_b   1.000
_cell.length_c   1.000
_cell.angle_alpha   90.00
_cell.angle_beta   90.00
_cell.angle_gamma   90.00
#
_symmetry.space_group_name_H-M   'P 1'
#
loop_
_entity.id
_entity.type
_entity.pdbx_description
1 polymer ?
#
loop_
_entity_poly.entity_id
_entity_poly.type
_entity_poly.pdbx_seq_one_letter_code
_entity_poly.pdbx_strand_id
1 'polypeptide(L)'
;MDALISRLLVARKTGHAPPDLIDAVLEHLPRALPSADCRAARDRLLREAAALIPGTPWRRAETLAALIQRFHNPVDDLRRLLWLAERTGVPLPRSTRQVFRILTDT
;
A
#
# COMPACT_ATOMS: atom_id res chain seq x y z
N MET A 1 16.47 -6.34 -10.19
CA MET A 1 16.32 -5.54 -8.96
C MET A 1 17.67 -5.34 -8.27
N ASP A 2 18.52 -6.37 -8.25
CA ASP A 2 19.86 -6.36 -7.63
C ASP A 2 20.82 -5.29 -8.14
N ALA A 3 20.84 -4.97 -9.44
CA ALA A 3 21.77 -3.98 -9.99
C ALA A 3 21.54 -2.56 -9.43
N LEU A 4 20.29 -2.20 -9.11
CA LEU A 4 19.96 -0.90 -8.52
C LEU A 4 20.39 -0.85 -7.04
N ILE A 5 20.11 -1.92 -6.30
CA ILE A 5 20.47 -2.05 -4.88
C ILE A 5 21.99 -1.99 -4.73
N SER A 6 22.73 -2.74 -5.55
CA SER A 6 24.21 -2.71 -5.56
C SER A 6 24.76 -1.33 -5.86
N ARG A 7 24.16 -0.58 -6.80
CA ARG A 7 24.57 0.80 -7.12
C ARG A 7 24.28 1.78 -5.99
N LEU A 8 23.16 1.62 -5.29
CA LEU A 8 22.81 2.43 -4.12
C LEU A 8 23.77 2.17 -2.96
N LEU A 9 24.14 0.91 -2.71
CA LEU A 9 25.12 0.56 -1.69
C LEU A 9 26.52 1.12 -2.01
N VAL A 10 26.93 1.10 -3.28
CA VAL A 10 28.17 1.75 -3.72
C VAL A 10 28.10 3.25 -3.51
N ALA A 11 27.00 3.91 -3.93
CA ALA A 11 26.81 5.35 -3.75
C ALA A 11 26.83 5.77 -2.27
N ARG A 12 26.32 4.92 -1.36
CA ARG A 12 26.40 5.12 0.10
C ARG A 12 27.83 5.05 0.59
N LYS A 13 28.59 4.06 0.13
CA LYS A 13 29.98 3.85 0.54
C LYS A 13 30.93 4.92 0.01
N THR A 14 30.66 5.46 -1.18
CA THR A 14 31.50 6.47 -1.83
C THR A 14 31.05 7.90 -1.57
N GLY A 15 29.95 8.11 -0.83
CA GLY A 15 29.45 9.44 -0.46
C GLY A 15 28.87 10.25 -1.62
N HIS A 16 28.44 9.58 -2.71
CA HIS A 16 27.82 10.27 -3.85
C HIS A 16 26.42 10.80 -3.57
N ALA A 17 25.76 10.31 -2.52
CA ALA A 17 24.52 10.86 -2.00
C ALA A 17 24.48 10.72 -0.46
N PRO A 18 23.65 11.52 0.22
CA PRO A 18 23.48 11.46 1.66
C PRO A 18 23.13 10.03 2.11
N PRO A 19 23.89 9.42 3.04
CA PRO A 19 23.67 8.04 3.46
C PRO A 19 22.26 7.79 4.02
N ASP A 20 21.71 8.77 4.72
CA ASP A 20 20.35 8.82 5.27
C ASP A 20 19.28 8.76 4.17
N LEU A 21 19.48 9.46 3.06
CA LEU A 21 18.59 9.38 1.89
C LEU A 21 18.64 8.01 1.23
N ILE A 22 19.84 7.43 1.10
CA ILE A 22 20.00 6.09 0.51
C ILE A 22 19.37 5.02 1.39
N ASP A 23 19.56 5.10 2.71
CA ASP A 23 18.98 4.17 3.67
C ASP A 23 17.45 4.27 3.67
N ALA A 24 16.88 5.47 3.62
CA ALA A 24 15.43 5.66 3.45
C ALA A 24 14.91 5.04 2.13
N VAL A 25 15.65 5.17 1.03
CA VAL A 25 15.28 4.55 -0.26
C VAL A 25 15.38 3.02 -0.20
N LEU A 26 16.42 2.47 0.44
CA LEU A 26 16.57 1.02 0.62
C LEU A 26 15.50 0.43 1.53
N GLU A 27 15.06 1.17 2.56
CA GLU A 27 13.94 0.80 3.43
C GLU A 27 12.58 0.86 2.72
N HIS A 28 12.45 1.76 1.75
CA HIS A 28 11.22 1.97 0.97
C HIS A 28 11.19 1.11 -0.31
N LEU A 29 12.31 0.51 -0.71
CA LEU A 29 12.32 -0.51 -1.75
C LEU A 29 11.48 -1.69 -1.24
N PRO A 30 10.46 -2.13 -2.00
CA PRO A 30 9.75 -3.32 -1.61
C PRO A 30 10.76 -4.46 -1.60
N ARG A 31 11.04 -5.04 -0.42
CA ARG A 31 11.42 -6.45 -0.36
C ARG A 31 10.31 -7.15 -1.11
N ALA A 32 10.59 -7.60 -2.33
CA ALA A 32 9.60 -8.15 -3.23
C ALA A 32 9.03 -9.42 -2.60
N LEU A 33 8.02 -9.24 -1.75
CA LEU A 33 7.14 -10.30 -1.30
C LEU A 33 6.55 -10.95 -2.56
N PRO A 34 6.41 -12.28 -2.60
CA PRO A 34 5.66 -12.95 -3.64
C PRO A 34 4.33 -12.24 -3.90
N SER A 35 3.91 -12.12 -5.16
CA SER A 35 2.72 -11.33 -5.52
C SER A 35 1.43 -11.73 -4.79
N ALA A 36 1.37 -12.96 -4.26
CA ALA A 36 0.29 -13.44 -3.40
C ALA A 36 0.33 -12.79 -2.00
N ASP A 37 1.52 -12.65 -1.41
CA ASP A 37 1.71 -12.04 -0.10
C ASP A 37 1.47 -10.52 -0.15
N CYS A 38 1.86 -9.85 -1.25
CA CYS A 38 1.49 -8.44 -1.46
C CYS A 38 -0.02 -8.26 -1.57
N ARG A 39 -0.72 -9.18 -2.24
CA ARG A 39 -2.19 -9.17 -2.34
C ARG A 39 -2.83 -9.38 -0.98
N ALA A 40 -2.36 -10.36 -0.21
CA ALA A 40 -2.85 -10.63 1.14
C ALA A 40 -2.65 -9.43 2.08
N ALA A 41 -1.48 -8.78 2.02
CA ALA A 41 -1.19 -7.57 2.79
C ALA A 41 -2.11 -6.40 2.40
N ARG A 42 -2.29 -6.15 1.09
CA ARG A 42 -3.25 -5.15 0.60
C ARG A 42 -4.67 -5.44 1.11
N ASP A 43 -5.12 -6.68 0.99
CA ASP A 43 -6.48 -7.08 1.34
C ASP A 43 -6.73 -6.96 2.85
N ARG A 44 -5.73 -7.29 3.68
CA ARG A 44 -5.76 -7.03 5.13
C ARG A 44 -5.91 -5.53 5.43
N LEU A 45 -5.10 -4.67 4.82
CA LEU A 45 -5.17 -3.22 5.04
C LEU A 45 -6.52 -2.64 4.59
N LEU A 46 -7.11 -3.17 3.52
CA LEU A 46 -8.46 -2.79 3.08
C LEU A 46 -9.54 -3.21 4.08
N ARG A 47 -9.41 -4.38 4.73
CA ARG A 47 -10.34 -4.81 5.79
C ARG A 47 -10.21 -3.94 7.04
N GLU A 48 -8.98 -3.62 7.46
CA GLU A 48 -8.71 -2.71 8.58
C GLU A 48 -9.29 -1.31 8.31
N ALA A 49 -9.10 -0.79 7.09
CA ALA A 49 -9.70 0.46 6.65
C ALA A 49 -11.24 0.41 6.68
N ALA A 50 -11.84 -0.66 6.17
CA ALA A 50 -13.29 -0.83 6.16
C ALA A 50 -13.89 -0.95 7.58
N ALA A 51 -13.15 -1.48 8.55
CA ALA A 51 -13.60 -1.58 9.95
C ALA A 51 -13.82 -0.20 10.60
N LEU A 52 -13.12 0.84 10.12
CA LEU A 52 -13.29 2.22 10.58
C LEU A 52 -14.55 2.91 10.02
N ILE A 53 -15.21 2.31 9.03
CA ILE A 53 -16.38 2.88 8.37
C ILE A 53 -17.65 2.25 9.00
N PRO A 54 -18.57 3.04 9.58
CA PRO A 54 -19.83 2.51 10.10
C PRO A 54 -20.75 2.06 8.97
N GLY A 55 -21.60 1.05 9.24
CA GLY A 55 -22.62 0.57 8.31
C GLY A 55 -22.39 -0.86 7.81
N THR A 56 -23.23 -1.25 6.84
CA THR A 56 -23.22 -2.61 6.28
C THR A 56 -21.98 -2.87 5.43
N PRO A 57 -21.56 -4.14 5.23
CA PRO A 57 -20.39 -4.48 4.42
C PRO A 57 -20.42 -3.88 3.01
N TRP A 58 -21.61 -3.83 2.40
CA TRP A 58 -21.82 -3.20 1.10
C TRP A 58 -21.58 -1.68 1.14
N ARG A 59 -22.12 -1.00 2.16
CA ARG A 59 -21.95 0.45 2.35
C ARG A 59 -20.49 0.83 2.62
N ARG A 60 -19.77 -0.01 3.36
CA ARG A 60 -18.33 0.13 3.58
C ARG A 60 -17.55 0.02 2.27
N ALA A 61 -17.88 -0.96 1.43
CA ALA A 61 -17.25 -1.15 0.14
C ALA A 61 -17.48 0.04 -0.82
N GLU A 62 -18.71 0.58 -0.87
CA GLU A 62 -19.03 1.77 -1.67
C GLU A 62 -18.19 2.98 -1.24
N THR A 63 -18.15 3.23 0.07
CA THR A 63 -17.41 4.36 0.65
C THR A 63 -15.92 4.22 0.39
N LEU A 64 -15.36 3.03 0.60
CA LEU A 64 -13.94 2.75 0.36
C LEU A 64 -13.58 2.91 -1.13
N ALA A 65 -14.39 2.38 -2.05
CA ALA A 65 -14.16 2.52 -3.48
C ALA A 65 -14.19 3.99 -3.93
N ALA A 66 -15.15 4.78 -3.42
CA ALA A 66 -15.23 6.21 -3.70
C ALA A 66 -14.01 6.98 -3.17
N LEU A 67 -13.50 6.61 -1.99
CA LEU A 67 -12.29 7.21 -1.42
C LEU A 67 -11.03 6.84 -2.21
N ILE A 68 -10.90 5.58 -2.64
CA ILE A 68 -9.79 5.11 -3.50
C ILE A 68 -9.77 5.91 -4.82
N GLN A 69 -10.93 6.19 -5.42
CA GLN A 69 -11.02 6.93 -6.68
C GLN A 69 -10.66 8.42 -6.54
N ARG A 70 -10.81 9.01 -5.34
CA ARG A 70 -10.63 10.46 -5.09
C ARG A 70 -9.32 10.78 -4.36
N PHE A 71 -8.39 9.84 -4.31
CA PHE A 71 -7.28 9.87 -3.38
C PHE A 71 -6.13 10.80 -3.84
N HIS A 72 -5.71 11.74 -2.99
CA HIS A 72 -4.55 12.59 -3.25
C HIS A 72 -3.62 12.88 -2.05
N ASN A 73 -4.02 12.67 -0.78
CA ASN A 73 -3.09 12.78 0.38
C ASN A 73 -3.70 12.19 1.68
N PRO A 74 -2.91 11.60 2.59
CA PRO A 74 -3.40 11.05 3.85
C PRO A 74 -3.53 12.15 4.92
N VAL A 75 -4.77 12.46 5.29
CA VAL A 75 -5.12 13.43 6.35
C VAL A 75 -5.64 12.71 7.61
N ASP A 76 -6.17 11.50 7.45
CA ASP A 76 -6.85 10.71 8.48
C ASP A 76 -6.39 9.24 8.46
N ASP A 77 -6.60 8.47 9.55
CA ASP A 77 -6.14 7.08 9.69
C ASP A 77 -6.65 6.14 8.58
N LEU A 78 -7.90 6.34 8.14
CA LEU A 78 -8.46 5.62 7.00
C LEU A 78 -7.66 5.85 5.72
N ARG A 79 -7.24 7.09 5.48
CA ARG A 79 -6.43 7.45 4.32
C ARG A 79 -5.00 6.94 4.48
N ARG A 80 -4.45 6.92 5.70
CA ARG A 80 -3.15 6.33 5.99
C ARG A 80 -3.10 4.85 5.61
N LEU A 81 -4.14 4.08 5.92
CA LEU A 81 -4.25 2.67 5.56
C LEU A 81 -4.37 2.44 4.04
N LEU A 82 -5.13 3.29 3.34
CA LEU A 82 -5.22 3.25 1.87
C LEU A 82 -3.87 3.58 1.20
N TRP A 83 -3.15 4.56 1.74
CA TRP A 83 -1.81 4.94 1.27
C TRP A 83 -0.80 3.81 1.49
N LEU A 84 -0.85 3.11 2.62
CA LEU A 84 -0.01 1.93 2.87
C LEU A 84 -0.36 0.77 1.91
N ALA A 85 -1.66 0.56 1.64
CA ALA A 85 -2.11 -0.49 0.74
C ALA A 85 -1.64 -0.28 -0.71
N GLU A 86 -1.59 0.96 -1.20
CA GLU A 86 -1.04 1.29 -2.53
C GLU A 86 0.46 0.95 -2.64
N ARG A 87 1.21 1.13 -1.55
CA ARG A 87 2.66 0.87 -1.51
C ARG A 87 3.04 -0.62 -1.44
N THR A 88 2.06 -1.53 -1.34
CA THR A 88 2.30 -2.98 -1.45
C THR A 88 2.72 -3.43 -2.86
N GLY A 89 2.65 -2.54 -3.86
CA GLY A 89 3.00 -2.83 -5.25
C GLY A 89 1.89 -3.52 -6.04
N VAL A 90 0.72 -3.73 -5.44
CA VAL A 90 -0.48 -4.27 -6.10
C VAL A 90 -1.50 -3.15 -6.25
N PRO A 91 -2.10 -2.96 -7.44
CA PRO A 91 -3.07 -1.89 -7.65
C PRO A 91 -4.27 -2.03 -6.70
N LEU A 92 -4.72 -0.89 -6.19
CA LEU A 92 -5.94 -0.80 -5.39
C LEU A 92 -7.17 -1.19 -6.25
N PRO A 93 -8.12 -1.95 -5.69
CA PRO A 93 -9.35 -2.29 -6.39
C PRO A 93 -10.18 -1.03 -6.66
N ARG A 94 -10.56 -0.82 -7.92
CA ARG A 94 -11.32 0.37 -8.36
C ARG A 94 -12.83 0.18 -8.37
N SER A 95 -13.30 -1.07 -8.24
CA SER A 95 -14.73 -1.40 -8.28
C SER A 95 -15.26 -1.80 -6.92
N THR A 96 -16.45 -1.30 -6.58
CA THR A 96 -17.17 -1.63 -5.34
C THR A 96 -17.35 -3.12 -5.17
N ARG A 97 -17.66 -3.85 -6.26
CA ARG A 97 -17.87 -5.31 -6.23
C ARG A 97 -16.60 -6.07 -5.86
N GLN A 98 -15.45 -5.62 -6.35
CA GLN A 98 -14.16 -6.23 -6.00
C GLN A 98 -13.77 -5.94 -4.56
N VAL A 99 -14.01 -4.70 -4.08
CA VAL A 99 -13.80 -4.34 -2.67
C VAL A 99 -14.71 -5.19 -1.78
N PHE A 100 -16.01 -5.27 -2.08
CA PHE A 100 -16.95 -6.07 -1.31
C PHE A 100 -16.51 -7.52 -1.17
N ARG A 101 -16.10 -8.16 -2.27
CA ARG A 101 -15.57 -9.53 -2.23
C ARG A 101 -14.35 -9.66 -1.31
N ILE A 102 -13.40 -8.73 -1.35
CA ILE A 102 -12.22 -8.73 -0.46
C ILE A 102 -12.63 -8.59 1.02
N LEU A 103 -13.68 -7.82 1.29
CA LEU A 103 -14.19 -7.62 2.65
C LEU A 103 -14.94 -8.85 3.19
N THR A 104 -15.54 -9.65 2.32
CA THR A 104 -16.36 -10.82 2.69
C THR A 104 -15.61 -12.15 2.59
N ASP A 105 -14.58 -12.23 1.75
CA ASP A 105 -13.70 -13.40 1.67
C ASP A 105 -12.75 -13.36 2.88
N THR A 106 -12.91 -14.29 3.81
CA THR A 106 -12.01 -14.52 4.95
C THR A 106 -10.76 -15.27 4.53
#